data_AF-A0A4R0HBQ0-F1
#
_entry.id   AF-A0A4R0HBQ0-F1
#
_cell.length_a   1.000
_cell.length_b   1.000
_cell.length_c   1.000
_cell.angle_alpha   90.00
_cell.angle_beta   90.00
_cell.angle_gamma   90.00
#
_symmetry.space_group_name_H-M   'P 1'
#
loop_
_entity.id
_entity.type
_entity.pdbx_description
1 polymer ?
#
loop_
_entity_poly.entity_id
_entity_poly.type
_entity_poly.pdbx_seq_one_letter_code
_entity_poly.pdbx_strand_id
1 'polypeptide(L)'
;MTDQVLRPDGTGFYLAGGELSSTGPDEQTMTGTPPVDFSVTAGLFGNTEIDLTLASWSSARTDDPDSVRSEEGRLVLPLRTQPVMLNSLPSKVRVQLRAGAGLPQAEGAWLLVLHFRNRAGSSLTWQASLPTEAFGTGWLAPLADLLTIDDTEALAQTPSSTPASPTITVVHHANDEYYELLVDGQQAGLLVYHLIGSRLSITHTVIEQTFRGRGLSWVLVGRSLDDIRTQSVTVSNYCAVVSRFIEKNPEYADILGAPRPAPTS
;
A
#
# COMPACT_ATOMS: atom_id res chain seq x y z
N MET A 1 -15.75 -22.35 -5.97
CA MET A 1 -14.95 -22.50 -4.73
C MET A 1 -14.26 -21.17 -4.49
N THR A 2 -15.05 -20.08 -4.34
CA THR A 2 -14.62 -18.71 -4.72
C THR A 2 -15.04 -17.66 -3.68
N ASP A 3 -15.09 -18.03 -2.40
CA ASP A 3 -15.59 -17.14 -1.34
C ASP A 3 -14.52 -16.80 -0.27
N GLN A 4 -13.30 -17.33 -0.40
CA GLN A 4 -12.26 -17.14 0.62
C GLN A 4 -11.32 -15.94 0.39
N VAL A 5 -11.39 -15.27 -0.76
CA VAL A 5 -10.38 -14.24 -1.13
C VAL A 5 -10.76 -12.82 -0.68
N LEU A 6 -11.99 -12.58 -0.19
CA LEU A 6 -12.51 -11.22 -0.01
C LEU A 6 -12.91 -10.84 1.42
N ARG A 7 -12.73 -11.72 2.40
CA ARG A 7 -12.81 -11.30 3.80
C ARG A 7 -11.37 -11.12 4.31
N PRO A 8 -11.10 -10.11 5.15
CA PRO A 8 -9.87 -10.13 5.91
C PRO A 8 -9.90 -11.39 6.77
N ASP A 9 -9.20 -12.44 6.34
CA ASP A 9 -8.84 -13.59 7.19
C ASP A 9 -8.08 -13.09 8.44
N GLY A 10 -7.50 -11.89 8.30
CA GLY A 10 -6.81 -11.12 9.31
C GLY A 10 -5.31 -11.33 9.26
N THR A 11 -4.82 -11.97 8.20
CA THR A 11 -3.41 -12.24 7.95
C THR A 11 -2.86 -11.07 7.13
N GLY A 12 -2.17 -10.16 7.80
CA GLY A 12 -1.50 -8.99 7.19
C GLY A 12 -2.30 -7.69 7.19
N PHE A 13 -1.86 -6.77 6.34
CA PHE A 13 -2.38 -5.40 6.28
C PHE A 13 -3.67 -5.32 5.47
N TYR A 14 -4.73 -4.74 6.03
CA TYR A 14 -6.00 -4.47 5.36
C TYR A 14 -6.28 -2.98 5.25
N LEU A 15 -6.93 -2.57 4.16
CA LEU A 15 -7.43 -1.20 3.98
C LEU A 15 -8.51 -0.91 5.03
N ALA A 16 -8.21 -0.01 5.95
CA ALA A 16 -9.03 0.32 7.11
C ALA A 16 -9.79 1.65 6.95
N GLY A 17 -9.35 2.51 6.03
CA GLY A 17 -9.98 3.78 5.75
C GLY A 17 -9.22 4.59 4.70
N GLY A 18 -9.76 5.75 4.35
CA GLY A 18 -9.13 6.66 3.42
C GLY A 18 -9.83 8.00 3.37
N GLU A 19 -9.09 9.01 2.97
CA GLU A 19 -9.53 10.40 2.95
C GLU A 19 -8.96 11.10 1.72
N LEU A 20 -9.77 11.97 1.12
CA LEU A 20 -9.36 12.83 0.02
C LEU A 20 -9.48 14.28 0.48
N SER A 21 -8.36 15.01 0.46
CA SER A 21 -8.30 16.40 0.89
C SER A 21 -8.00 17.33 -0.28
N SER A 22 -8.62 18.50 -0.32
CA SER A 22 -8.37 19.52 -1.34
C SER A 22 -7.98 20.87 -0.75
N THR A 23 -7.08 21.57 -1.43
CA THR A 23 -6.81 22.99 -1.22
C THR A 23 -7.81 23.80 -2.06
N GLY A 24 -8.98 24.10 -1.51
CA GLY A 24 -10.08 24.76 -2.22
C GLY A 24 -10.92 25.62 -1.27
N PRO A 25 -11.73 26.56 -1.78
CA PRO A 25 -12.46 27.52 -0.94
C PRO A 25 -13.51 26.81 -0.06
N ASP A 26 -13.91 27.46 1.04
CA ASP A 26 -14.82 26.97 2.08
C ASP A 26 -16.04 26.18 1.56
N GLU A 27 -16.57 25.29 2.43
CA GLU A 27 -17.80 24.47 2.28
C GLU A 27 -18.95 25.15 1.52
N GLN A 28 -19.09 26.47 1.64
CA GLN A 28 -20.13 27.28 1.00
C GLN A 28 -20.01 27.37 -0.54
N THR A 29 -18.90 26.93 -1.13
CA THR A 29 -18.71 26.94 -2.59
C THR A 29 -19.27 25.68 -3.28
N MET A 30 -19.63 24.62 -2.51
CA MET A 30 -20.19 23.36 -3.04
C MET A 30 -21.70 23.42 -3.32
N THR A 31 -22.40 24.48 -2.90
CA THR A 31 -23.80 24.69 -3.29
C THR A 31 -23.88 25.18 -4.74
N GLY A 32 -24.10 24.25 -5.68
CA GLY A 32 -24.28 24.52 -7.11
C GLY A 32 -23.12 24.06 -8.01
N THR A 33 -22.09 23.43 -7.46
CA THR A 33 -20.99 22.84 -8.23
C THR A 33 -21.44 21.52 -8.87
N PRO A 34 -21.01 21.20 -10.10
CA PRO A 34 -21.22 19.88 -10.69
C PRO A 34 -20.71 18.75 -9.78
N PRO A 35 -21.31 17.55 -9.86
CA PRO A 35 -20.99 16.47 -8.95
C PRO A 35 -19.52 16.07 -9.06
N VAL A 36 -18.94 15.74 -7.92
CA VAL A 36 -17.58 15.24 -7.82
C VAL A 36 -17.67 13.76 -7.50
N ASP A 37 -17.11 12.95 -8.40
CA ASP A 37 -17.02 11.51 -8.27
C ASP A 37 -15.55 11.10 -8.20
N PHE A 38 -15.20 10.37 -7.16
CA PHE A 38 -13.86 9.88 -6.93
C PHE A 38 -13.87 8.37 -6.75
N SER A 39 -12.88 7.72 -7.36
CA SER A 39 -12.68 6.28 -7.23
C SER A 39 -11.21 5.90 -7.30
N VAL A 40 -10.78 5.05 -6.38
CA VAL A 40 -9.54 4.29 -6.48
C VAL A 40 -9.92 2.86 -6.86
N THR A 41 -9.35 2.38 -7.96
CA THR A 41 -9.58 1.02 -8.43
C THR A 41 -8.27 0.26 -8.59
N ALA A 42 -8.35 -1.06 -8.46
CA ALA A 42 -7.21 -1.94 -8.68
C ALA A 42 -7.65 -3.29 -9.25
N GLY A 43 -6.92 -3.79 -10.24
CA GLY A 43 -7.06 -5.17 -10.70
C GLY A 43 -6.46 -6.10 -9.65
N LEU A 44 -7.20 -7.11 -9.20
CA LEU A 44 -6.73 -8.02 -8.16
C LEU A 44 -5.68 -9.00 -8.70
N PHE A 45 -4.74 -9.42 -7.84
CA PHE A 45 -3.81 -10.48 -8.23
C PHE A 45 -4.55 -11.77 -8.59
N GLY A 46 -4.26 -12.29 -9.79
CA GLY A 46 -4.90 -13.50 -10.33
C GLY A 46 -6.20 -13.25 -11.10
N ASN A 47 -6.72 -12.01 -11.13
CA ASN A 47 -7.85 -11.63 -11.99
C ASN A 47 -7.70 -10.17 -12.48
N THR A 48 -7.20 -10.01 -13.71
CA THR A 48 -6.96 -8.71 -14.34
C THR A 48 -8.16 -8.18 -15.15
N GLU A 49 -9.24 -8.95 -15.26
CA GLU A 49 -10.42 -8.55 -16.05
C GLU A 49 -11.41 -7.68 -15.27
N ILE A 50 -11.29 -7.65 -13.94
CA ILE A 50 -12.20 -6.92 -13.06
C ILE A 50 -11.38 -5.96 -12.18
N ASP A 51 -11.60 -4.66 -12.37
CA ASP A 51 -11.12 -3.63 -11.46
C ASP A 51 -12.04 -3.56 -10.23
N LEU A 52 -11.48 -3.80 -9.05
CA LEU A 52 -12.17 -3.63 -7.77
C LEU A 52 -12.08 -2.18 -7.32
N THR A 53 -13.19 -1.59 -6.90
CA THR A 53 -13.20 -0.27 -6.25
C THR A 53 -12.74 -0.38 -4.80
N LEU A 54 -11.53 0.09 -4.53
CA LEU A 54 -10.93 0.08 -3.19
C LEU A 54 -11.52 1.16 -2.30
N ALA A 55 -11.67 2.36 -2.86
CA ALA A 55 -12.16 3.54 -2.17
C ALA A 55 -12.97 4.39 -3.14
N SER A 56 -14.09 4.95 -2.68
CA SER A 56 -14.88 5.87 -3.50
C SER A 56 -15.56 6.95 -2.68
N TRP A 57 -15.87 8.05 -3.37
CA TRP A 57 -16.66 9.13 -2.83
C TRP A 57 -17.46 9.79 -3.96
N SER A 58 -18.69 10.24 -3.68
CA SER A 58 -19.57 10.86 -4.68
C SER A 58 -20.46 11.90 -4.01
N SER A 59 -20.48 13.12 -4.55
CA SER A 59 -21.28 14.23 -4.03
C SER A 59 -22.76 14.14 -4.43
N ALA A 60 -23.13 13.28 -5.39
CA ALA A 60 -24.51 13.11 -5.83
C ALA A 60 -25.38 12.32 -4.82
N ARG A 61 -24.75 11.77 -3.77
CA ARG A 61 -25.38 10.92 -2.77
C ARG A 61 -25.51 11.68 -1.45
N THR A 62 -26.51 12.56 -1.39
CA THR A 62 -26.83 13.54 -0.34
C THR A 62 -27.42 12.97 0.96
N ASP A 63 -27.05 11.74 1.35
CA ASP A 63 -27.65 11.07 2.53
C ASP A 63 -26.79 11.16 3.81
N ASP A 64 -25.67 11.89 3.81
CA ASP A 64 -24.80 12.00 4.99
C ASP A 64 -24.29 13.45 5.19
N PRO A 65 -24.97 14.26 6.02
CA PRO A 65 -24.59 15.65 6.28
C PRO A 65 -23.29 15.81 7.10
N ASP A 66 -22.67 14.71 7.58
CA ASP A 66 -21.35 14.69 8.26
C ASP A 66 -20.19 14.28 7.30
N SER A 67 -20.46 14.19 5.98
CA SER A 67 -19.54 13.62 4.98
C SER A 67 -18.52 14.58 4.37
N VAL A 68 -18.48 15.83 4.81
CA VAL A 68 -17.47 16.81 4.40
C VAL A 68 -17.01 17.52 5.66
N ARG A 69 -15.70 17.55 5.88
CA ARG A 69 -15.12 18.28 7.00
C ARG A 69 -14.21 19.37 6.46
N SER A 70 -14.19 20.51 7.13
CA SER A 70 -13.20 21.56 6.89
C SER A 70 -12.19 21.55 8.01
N GLU A 71 -10.96 21.14 7.71
CA GLU A 71 -9.84 21.17 8.65
C GLU A 71 -8.74 22.07 8.06
N GLU A 72 -8.33 23.09 8.81
CA GLU A 72 -7.18 23.96 8.46
C GLU A 72 -7.31 24.65 7.08
N GLY A 73 -8.54 24.96 6.65
CA GLY A 73 -8.80 25.56 5.33
C GLY A 73 -8.70 24.57 4.16
N ARG A 74 -8.70 23.25 4.44
CA ARG A 74 -8.80 22.18 3.46
C ARG A 74 -10.14 21.46 3.62
N LEU A 75 -10.70 21.08 2.48
CA LEU A 75 -11.89 20.26 2.42
C LEU A 75 -11.48 18.78 2.49
N VAL A 76 -11.92 18.05 3.51
CA VAL A 76 -11.62 16.64 3.77
C VAL A 76 -12.87 15.80 3.47
N LEU A 77 -12.69 14.83 2.58
CA LEU A 77 -13.73 13.93 2.08
C LEU A 77 -13.42 12.50 2.54
N PRO A 78 -14.14 11.95 3.53
CA PRO A 78 -13.96 10.57 3.98
C PRO A 78 -14.40 9.59 2.89
N LEU A 79 -13.51 8.68 2.52
CA LEU A 79 -13.77 7.72 1.47
C LEU A 79 -14.51 6.50 2.02
N ARG A 80 -15.45 5.97 1.24
CA ARG A 80 -16.01 4.64 1.51
C ARG A 80 -15.03 3.60 1.00
N THR A 81 -14.41 2.87 1.91
CA THR A 81 -13.43 1.83 1.58
C THR A 81 -14.06 0.44 1.61
N GLN A 82 -13.61 -0.44 0.73
CA GLN A 82 -13.86 -1.87 0.83
C GLN A 82 -12.71 -2.55 1.59
N PRO A 83 -13.00 -3.52 2.48
CA PRO A 83 -11.96 -4.26 3.16
C PRO A 83 -11.19 -5.12 2.16
N VAL A 84 -9.94 -4.75 1.89
CA VAL A 84 -9.04 -5.44 0.95
C VAL A 84 -7.67 -5.57 1.58
N MET A 85 -7.03 -6.72 1.40
CA MET A 85 -5.67 -6.95 1.90
C MET A 85 -4.62 -6.34 0.96
N LEU A 86 -3.61 -5.69 1.53
CA LEU A 86 -2.47 -5.13 0.79
C LEU A 86 -1.73 -6.20 -0.01
N ASN A 87 -1.61 -7.41 0.53
CA ASN A 87 -0.97 -8.54 -0.14
C ASN A 87 -1.78 -9.07 -1.35
N SER A 88 -3.03 -8.62 -1.53
CA SER A 88 -3.87 -8.94 -2.69
C SER A 88 -3.88 -7.85 -3.76
N LEU A 89 -3.30 -6.68 -3.45
CA LEU A 89 -3.28 -5.52 -4.33
C LEU A 89 -2.08 -5.57 -5.30
N PRO A 90 -2.26 -5.14 -6.56
CA PRO A 90 -1.17 -5.06 -7.52
C PRO A 90 -0.14 -3.98 -7.14
N SER A 91 1.02 -4.01 -7.81
CA SER A 91 2.08 -3.01 -7.60
C SER A 91 1.68 -1.57 -7.96
N LYS A 92 0.59 -1.39 -8.72
CA LYS A 92 0.03 -0.09 -9.10
C LYS A 92 -1.48 -0.09 -8.99
N VAL A 93 -2.03 0.99 -8.44
CA VAL A 93 -3.49 1.23 -8.36
C VAL A 93 -3.87 2.36 -9.31
N ARG A 94 -5.10 2.34 -9.84
CA ARG A 94 -5.62 3.41 -10.67
C ARG A 94 -6.41 4.39 -9.80
N VAL A 95 -6.01 5.65 -9.82
CA VAL A 95 -6.71 6.74 -9.13
C VAL A 95 -7.39 7.62 -10.17
N GLN A 96 -8.71 7.77 -10.07
CA GLN A 96 -9.48 8.60 -10.98
C GLN A 96 -10.37 9.56 -10.18
N LEU A 97 -10.28 10.84 -10.53
CA LEU A 97 -11.11 11.91 -9.97
C LEU A 97 -11.86 12.60 -11.11
N ARG A 98 -13.19 12.56 -11.06
CA ARG A 98 -14.06 13.29 -11.97
C ARG A 98 -14.66 14.45 -11.21
N ALA A 99 -14.08 15.62 -11.41
CA ALA A 99 -14.56 16.87 -10.85
C ALA A 99 -15.12 17.74 -11.98
N GLY A 100 -16.28 18.34 -11.78
CA GLY A 100 -16.82 19.26 -12.77
C GLY A 100 -16.13 20.64 -12.73
N ALA A 101 -16.53 21.52 -13.66
CA ALA A 101 -15.92 22.83 -13.84
C ALA A 101 -15.97 23.68 -12.56
N GLY A 102 -14.81 24.14 -12.08
CA GLY A 102 -14.69 25.04 -10.92
C GLY A 102 -13.75 24.55 -9.81
N LEU A 103 -13.35 23.28 -9.80
CA LEU A 103 -12.39 22.75 -8.84
C LEU A 103 -10.95 22.86 -9.32
N PRO A 104 -9.97 23.04 -8.41
CA PRO A 104 -8.57 23.14 -8.80
C PRO A 104 -8.10 21.79 -9.34
N GLN A 105 -7.76 21.76 -10.63
CA GLN A 105 -7.14 20.61 -11.29
C GLN A 105 -5.61 20.76 -11.35
N ALA A 106 -5.06 21.66 -10.54
CA ALA A 106 -3.62 21.87 -10.45
C ALA A 106 -2.96 20.70 -9.72
N GLU A 107 -1.75 20.36 -10.14
CA GLU A 107 -0.93 19.34 -9.49
C GLU A 107 -0.73 19.69 -8.01
N GLY A 108 -0.94 18.70 -7.14
CA GLY A 108 -0.81 18.88 -5.69
C GLY A 108 -1.94 19.63 -5.00
N ALA A 109 -2.98 20.06 -5.74
CA ALA A 109 -4.16 20.66 -5.11
C ALA A 109 -4.96 19.64 -4.29
N TRP A 110 -4.85 18.35 -4.63
CA TRP A 110 -5.54 17.25 -3.98
C TRP A 110 -4.54 16.27 -3.37
N LEU A 111 -4.85 15.82 -2.16
CA LEU A 111 -4.09 14.83 -1.41
C LEU A 111 -4.99 13.64 -1.09
N LEU A 112 -4.58 12.46 -1.53
CA LEU A 112 -5.25 11.21 -1.22
C LEU A 112 -4.45 10.46 -0.16
N VAL A 113 -5.13 10.03 0.89
CA VAL A 113 -4.56 9.23 1.98
C VAL A 113 -5.37 7.95 2.12
N LEU A 114 -4.71 6.80 2.15
CA LEU A 114 -5.32 5.50 2.45
C LEU A 114 -4.58 4.89 3.64
N HIS A 115 -5.33 4.36 4.60
CA HIS A 115 -4.78 3.77 5.81
C HIS A 115 -4.91 2.25 5.78
N PHE A 116 -3.79 1.57 5.97
CA PHE A 116 -3.74 0.12 6.13
C PHE A 116 -3.35 -0.22 7.55
N ARG A 117 -3.95 -1.28 8.10
CA ARG A 117 -3.68 -1.75 9.46
C ARG A 117 -3.53 -3.26 9.49
N ASN A 118 -2.75 -3.79 10.41
CA ASN A 118 -2.72 -5.23 10.69
C ASN A 118 -3.27 -5.52 12.10
N ARG A 119 -3.33 -6.80 12.49
CA ARG A 119 -3.78 -7.19 13.84
C ARG A 119 -2.72 -6.98 14.91
N ALA A 120 -1.44 -7.01 14.53
CA ALA A 120 -0.32 -6.72 15.44
C ALA A 120 -0.28 -5.25 15.92
N GLY A 121 -1.07 -4.36 15.31
CA GLY A 121 -1.16 -2.93 15.67
C GLY A 121 -0.31 -2.02 14.79
N SER A 122 0.52 -2.57 13.89
CA SER A 122 1.25 -1.77 12.90
C SER A 122 0.29 -1.17 11.88
N SER A 123 0.62 0.05 11.43
CA SER A 123 -0.16 0.77 10.43
C SER A 123 0.74 1.25 9.30
N LEU A 124 0.18 1.33 8.10
CA LEU A 124 0.83 1.93 6.94
C LEU A 124 -0.07 3.00 6.38
N THR A 125 0.54 4.12 6.02
CA THR A 125 -0.15 5.19 5.31
C THR A 125 0.32 5.21 3.87
N TRP A 126 -0.62 5.11 2.93
CA TRP A 126 -0.37 5.39 1.53
C TRP A 126 -0.81 6.82 1.24
N GLN A 127 0.09 7.65 0.72
CA GLN A 127 -0.21 9.05 0.49
C GLN A 127 0.24 9.51 -0.91
N ALA A 128 -0.65 10.19 -1.62
CA ALA A 128 -0.35 10.73 -2.95
C ALA A 128 -0.94 12.12 -3.17
N SER A 129 -0.10 13.06 -3.58
CA SER A 129 -0.54 14.29 -4.23
C SER A 129 -1.03 13.94 -5.64
N LEU A 130 -2.29 14.24 -5.95
CA LEU A 130 -2.86 13.84 -7.24
C LEU A 130 -2.27 14.69 -8.37
N PRO A 131 -1.74 14.06 -9.42
CA PRO A 131 -1.27 14.77 -10.59
C PRO A 131 -2.43 15.01 -11.57
N THR A 132 -2.18 15.81 -12.61
CA THR A 132 -3.23 16.20 -13.58
C THR A 132 -3.85 15.00 -14.31
N GLU A 133 -3.10 13.91 -14.49
CA GLU A 133 -3.55 12.67 -15.12
C GLU A 133 -4.67 11.96 -14.34
N ALA A 134 -4.79 12.23 -13.03
CA ALA A 134 -5.87 11.70 -12.22
C ALA A 134 -7.25 12.23 -12.66
N PHE A 135 -7.30 13.40 -13.30
CA PHE A 135 -8.53 14.07 -13.75
C PHE A 135 -9.04 13.59 -15.12
N GLY A 136 -8.39 12.62 -15.74
CA GLY A 136 -8.73 12.07 -17.05
C GLY A 136 -9.08 10.58 -16.99
N THR A 137 -8.30 9.76 -17.70
CA THR A 137 -8.46 8.29 -17.76
C THR A 137 -8.03 7.56 -16.49
N GLY A 138 -7.44 8.27 -15.53
CA GLY A 138 -6.97 7.76 -14.26
C GLY A 138 -5.45 7.58 -14.24
N TRP A 139 -4.83 8.02 -13.15
CA TRP A 139 -3.39 7.93 -12.92
C TRP A 139 -3.04 6.57 -12.32
N LEU A 140 -2.00 5.90 -12.85
CA LEU A 140 -1.46 4.66 -12.30
C LEU A 140 -0.42 4.96 -11.23
N ALA A 141 -0.86 4.95 -9.98
CA ALA A 141 -0.05 5.28 -8.83
C ALA A 141 0.75 4.05 -8.34
N PRO A 142 2.06 4.16 -8.06
CA PRO A 142 2.84 3.07 -7.49
C PRO A 142 2.43 2.84 -6.03
N LEU A 143 1.96 1.63 -5.72
CA LEU A 143 1.42 1.33 -4.39
C LEU A 143 2.54 1.33 -3.34
N ALA A 144 3.57 0.49 -3.52
CA ALA A 144 4.66 0.36 -2.55
C ALA A 144 5.49 1.64 -2.34
N ASP A 145 5.73 2.41 -3.40
CA ASP A 145 6.65 3.55 -3.34
C ASP A 145 6.10 4.72 -2.49
N LEU A 146 4.77 4.79 -2.40
CA LEU A 146 4.01 5.82 -1.68
C LEU A 146 3.48 5.33 -0.33
N LEU A 147 3.80 4.09 0.07
CA LEU A 147 3.59 3.61 1.43
C LEU A 147 4.69 4.15 2.35
N THR A 148 4.26 4.63 3.50
CA THR A 148 5.07 4.94 4.69
C THR A 148 4.62 4.07 5.84
N ILE A 149 5.57 3.72 6.69
CA ILE A 149 5.35 2.97 7.91
C ILE A 149 4.99 3.98 8.98
N ASP A 150 3.80 3.83 9.56
CA ASP A 150 3.40 4.68 10.67
C ASP A 150 4.19 4.20 11.90
N ASP A 151 4.93 5.11 12.54
CA ASP A 151 5.65 4.81 13.77
C ASP A 151 4.63 4.40 14.86
N THR A 152 4.37 3.12 15.03
CA THR A 152 3.87 2.61 16.31
C THR A 152 4.99 2.82 17.29
N GLU A 153 4.81 3.74 18.25
CA GLU A 153 5.76 4.07 19.33
C GLU A 153 6.48 2.82 19.86
N ALA A 154 7.58 2.46 19.21
CA ALA A 154 8.56 1.54 19.73
C ALA A 154 9.29 2.34 20.80
N LEU A 155 8.72 2.29 22.00
CA LEU A 155 9.23 2.80 23.27
C LEU A 155 10.70 3.17 23.17
N ALA A 156 10.96 4.47 23.27
CA ALA A 156 12.27 5.08 23.39
C ALA A 156 13.25 4.21 24.19
N GLN A 157 14.00 3.36 23.50
CA GLN A 157 15.24 2.81 24.03
C GLN A 157 16.31 3.79 23.61
N THR A 158 16.76 4.59 24.57
CA THR A 158 17.91 5.46 24.41
C THR A 158 19.14 4.56 24.21
N PRO A 159 19.81 4.56 23.04
CA PRO A 159 21.10 3.91 22.96
C PRO A 159 22.10 4.83 23.65
N SER A 160 22.47 4.46 24.88
CA SER A 160 23.73 4.92 25.45
C SER A 160 24.88 4.28 24.65
N SER A 161 25.86 5.10 24.26
CA SER A 161 27.25 4.79 23.89
C SER A 161 27.60 4.63 22.40
N THR A 162 28.43 5.58 21.90
CA THR A 162 29.49 5.45 20.85
C THR A 162 29.07 5.00 19.42
N PRO A 163 29.61 5.57 18.32
CA PRO A 163 29.19 5.19 16.96
C PRO A 163 29.76 3.81 16.57
N ALA A 164 29.05 2.75 16.96
CA ALA A 164 29.14 1.45 16.32
C ALA A 164 28.32 1.49 15.02
N SER A 165 28.74 0.69 14.02
CA SER A 165 27.95 0.51 12.79
C SER A 165 26.48 0.19 13.12
N PRO A 166 25.51 0.70 12.35
CA PRO A 166 24.10 0.50 12.65
C PRO A 166 23.78 -0.99 12.71
N THR A 167 23.03 -1.40 13.74
CA THR A 167 22.60 -2.78 13.92
C THR A 167 21.42 -3.06 13.01
N ILE A 168 21.60 -3.95 12.03
CA ILE A 168 20.57 -4.29 11.05
C ILE A 168 20.04 -5.70 11.33
N THR A 169 18.74 -5.82 11.59
CA THR A 169 18.05 -7.08 11.88
C THR A 169 16.85 -7.25 10.96
N VAL A 170 16.54 -8.49 10.58
CA VAL A 170 15.30 -8.83 9.86
C VAL A 170 14.52 -9.80 10.71
N VAL A 171 13.24 -9.51 10.96
CA VAL A 171 12.34 -10.29 11.82
C VAL A 171 11.18 -10.81 10.98
N HIS A 172 10.83 -12.08 11.15
CA HIS A 172 9.71 -12.70 10.44
C HIS A 172 8.43 -12.64 11.27
N HIS A 173 7.39 -11.99 10.74
CA HIS A 173 6.06 -11.90 11.33
C HIS A 173 5.10 -12.84 10.59
N ALA A 174 5.25 -14.14 10.82
CA ALA A 174 4.52 -15.18 10.07
C ALA A 174 2.99 -15.04 10.13
N ASN A 175 2.45 -14.60 11.27
CA ASN A 175 1.01 -14.44 11.49
C ASN A 175 0.40 -13.25 10.72
N ASP A 176 1.24 -12.32 10.28
CA ASP A 176 0.84 -11.12 9.54
C ASP A 176 1.45 -11.10 8.13
N GLU A 177 2.13 -12.17 7.73
CA GLU A 177 2.70 -12.39 6.40
C GLU A 177 3.66 -11.29 5.92
N TYR A 178 4.55 -10.83 6.81
CA TYR A 178 5.61 -9.91 6.41
C TYR A 178 6.94 -10.17 7.13
N TYR A 179 8.02 -9.70 6.52
CA TYR A 179 9.32 -9.55 7.17
C TYR A 179 9.55 -8.08 7.47
N GLU A 180 10.02 -7.79 8.67
CA GLU A 180 10.36 -6.46 9.15
C GLU A 180 11.86 -6.24 9.10
N LEU A 181 12.28 -5.09 8.60
CA LEU A 181 13.65 -4.62 8.70
C LEU A 181 13.76 -3.63 9.86
N LEU A 182 14.67 -3.89 10.80
CA LEU A 182 15.02 -3.00 11.90
C LEU A 182 16.43 -2.45 11.69
N VAL A 183 16.59 -1.14 11.85
CA VAL A 183 17.88 -0.43 11.90
C VAL A 183 17.97 0.26 13.26
N ASP A 184 18.92 -0.16 14.09
CA ASP A 184 19.08 0.33 15.47
C ASP A 184 17.78 0.22 16.30
N GLY A 185 17.00 -0.83 16.04
CA GLY A 185 15.71 -1.08 16.70
C GLY A 185 14.54 -0.27 16.13
N GLN A 186 14.77 0.63 15.18
CA GLN A 186 13.72 1.37 14.47
C GLN A 186 13.28 0.61 13.22
N GLN A 187 11.97 0.53 12.99
CA GLN A 187 11.41 -0.06 11.78
C GLN A 187 11.80 0.76 10.55
N ALA A 188 12.53 0.13 9.64
CA ALA A 188 13.10 0.74 8.44
C ALA A 188 12.50 0.19 7.14
N GLY A 189 11.77 -0.93 7.19
CA GLY A 189 11.21 -1.54 6.01
C GLY A 189 10.38 -2.79 6.27
N LEU A 190 9.66 -3.21 5.23
CA LEU A 190 8.74 -4.34 5.22
C LEU A 190 8.82 -5.09 3.90
N LEU A 191 8.80 -6.42 3.95
CA LEU A 191 8.57 -7.28 2.78
C LEU A 191 7.28 -8.05 3.03
N VAL A 192 6.24 -7.72 2.27
CA VAL A 192 4.90 -8.29 2.41
C VAL A 192 4.74 -9.47 1.45
N TYR A 193 4.23 -10.58 1.95
CA TYR A 193 3.90 -11.75 1.17
C TYR A 193 2.48 -12.24 1.46
N HIS A 194 2.04 -13.25 0.71
CA HIS A 194 0.82 -13.99 0.98
C HIS A 194 1.04 -15.48 0.79
N LEU A 195 0.59 -16.32 1.72
CA LEU A 195 0.68 -17.76 1.63
C LEU A 195 -0.63 -18.34 1.07
N ILE A 196 -0.59 -18.79 -0.19
CA ILE A 196 -1.74 -19.41 -0.86
C ILE A 196 -1.47 -20.91 -1.01
N GLY A 197 -2.09 -21.71 -0.14
CA GLY A 197 -1.82 -23.15 -0.07
C GLY A 197 -0.37 -23.41 0.33
N SER A 198 0.42 -24.01 -0.57
CA SER A 198 1.86 -24.26 -0.35
C SER A 198 2.79 -23.26 -1.05
N ARG A 199 2.24 -22.19 -1.64
CA ARG A 199 3.01 -21.18 -2.37
C ARG A 199 3.06 -19.85 -1.64
N LEU A 200 4.26 -19.31 -1.49
CA LEU A 200 4.51 -17.99 -0.94
C LEU A 200 4.58 -16.97 -2.09
N SER A 201 3.69 -15.99 -2.08
CA SER A 201 3.62 -14.94 -3.10
C SER A 201 4.17 -13.64 -2.54
N ILE A 202 5.35 -13.20 -2.98
CA ILE A 202 5.92 -11.92 -2.55
C ILE A 202 5.31 -10.79 -3.37
N THR A 203 4.76 -9.78 -2.69
CA THR A 203 3.90 -8.77 -3.32
C THR A 203 4.56 -7.39 -3.30
N HIS A 204 4.97 -6.94 -2.11
CA HIS A 204 5.50 -5.60 -1.91
C HIS A 204 6.77 -5.61 -1.06
N THR A 205 7.66 -4.68 -1.37
CA THR A 205 8.78 -4.33 -0.50
C THR A 205 8.72 -2.82 -0.30
N VAL A 206 8.64 -2.39 0.96
CA VAL A 206 8.54 -1.00 1.37
C VAL A 206 9.76 -0.68 2.21
N ILE A 207 10.43 0.43 1.92
CA ILE A 207 11.50 0.98 2.77
C ILE A 207 11.04 2.35 3.21
N GLU A 208 11.14 2.61 4.50
CA GLU A 208 10.75 3.88 5.09
C GLU A 208 11.59 5.02 4.52
N GLN A 209 10.98 6.17 4.24
CA GLN A 209 11.58 7.22 3.40
C GLN A 209 12.94 7.69 3.92
N THR A 210 13.05 7.85 5.24
CA THR A 210 14.28 8.27 5.94
C THR A 210 15.43 7.27 5.80
N PHE A 211 15.14 6.00 5.48
CA PHE A 211 16.10 4.92 5.32
C PHE A 211 16.37 4.55 3.85
N ARG A 212 15.65 5.13 2.89
CA ARG A 212 15.86 4.89 1.45
C ARG A 212 17.28 5.31 1.00
N GLY A 213 17.74 4.73 -0.11
CA GLY A 213 19.05 5.03 -0.70
C GLY A 213 20.26 4.39 -0.01
N ARG A 214 20.05 3.62 1.08
CA ARG A 214 21.12 2.99 1.87
C ARG A 214 21.36 1.51 1.52
N GLY A 215 20.77 0.99 0.45
CA GLY A 215 20.86 -0.42 0.05
C GLY A 215 20.07 -1.39 0.95
N LEU A 216 19.26 -0.88 1.87
CA LEU A 216 18.53 -1.66 2.87
C LEU A 216 17.49 -2.62 2.28
N SER A 217 16.91 -2.29 1.12
CA SER A 217 16.03 -3.21 0.40
C SER A 217 16.73 -4.50 -0.03
N TRP A 218 18.02 -4.44 -0.41
CA TRP A 218 18.78 -5.63 -0.75
C TRP A 218 19.03 -6.51 0.48
N VAL A 219 19.31 -5.91 1.64
CA VAL A 219 19.52 -6.64 2.89
C VAL A 219 18.22 -7.33 3.33
N LEU A 220 17.11 -6.60 3.30
CA LEU A 220 15.79 -7.13 3.63
C LEU A 220 15.41 -8.29 2.70
N VAL A 221 15.50 -8.08 1.38
CA VAL A 221 15.15 -9.13 0.40
C VAL A 221 16.04 -10.35 0.55
N GLY A 222 17.37 -10.17 0.60
CA GLY A 222 18.31 -11.30 0.71
C GLY A 222 18.06 -12.16 1.94
N ARG A 223 17.97 -11.54 3.12
CA ARG A 223 17.70 -12.26 4.38
C ARG A 223 16.34 -12.94 4.39
N SER A 224 15.31 -12.30 3.83
CA SER A 224 13.98 -12.90 3.74
C SER A 224 13.98 -14.10 2.79
N LEU A 225 14.64 -14.01 1.64
CA LEU A 225 14.75 -15.12 0.69
C LEU A 225 15.59 -16.27 1.24
N ASP A 226 16.65 -15.99 2.00
CA ASP A 226 17.43 -17.02 2.69
C ASP A 226 16.56 -17.79 3.68
N ASP A 227 15.77 -17.10 4.50
CA ASP A 227 14.84 -17.73 5.44
C ASP A 227 13.79 -18.59 4.70
N ILE A 228 13.16 -18.02 3.67
CA ILE A 228 12.17 -18.72 2.82
C ILE A 228 12.77 -19.98 2.18
N ARG A 229 14.03 -19.93 1.76
CA ARG A 229 14.74 -21.08 1.18
C ARG A 229 14.85 -22.24 2.17
N THR A 230 15.04 -21.96 3.46
CA THR A 230 15.09 -23.00 4.50
C THR A 230 13.74 -23.71 4.68
N GLN A 231 12.63 -23.03 4.35
CA GLN A 231 11.28 -23.56 4.51
C GLN A 231 10.84 -24.47 3.35
N SER A 232 11.66 -24.62 2.29
CA SER A 232 11.39 -25.47 1.11
C SER A 232 10.05 -25.16 0.41
N VAL A 233 9.61 -23.90 0.46
CA VAL A 233 8.37 -23.45 -0.19
C VAL A 233 8.64 -22.94 -1.61
N THR A 234 7.66 -23.09 -2.50
CA THR A 234 7.73 -22.51 -3.85
C THR A 234 7.32 -21.04 -3.79
N VAL A 235 8.16 -20.15 -4.32
CA VAL A 235 7.93 -18.70 -4.32
C VAL A 235 7.36 -18.25 -5.66
N SER A 236 6.33 -17.40 -5.62
CA SER A 236 5.91 -16.59 -6.77
C SER A 236 6.23 -15.14 -6.48
N ASN A 237 6.94 -14.46 -7.37
CA ASN A 237 7.34 -13.07 -7.16
C ASN A 237 6.54 -12.12 -8.04
N TYR A 238 5.85 -11.17 -7.42
CA TYR A 238 5.14 -10.06 -8.08
C TYR A 238 5.77 -8.70 -7.74
N CYS A 239 6.77 -8.69 -6.85
CA CYS A 239 7.47 -7.48 -6.44
C CYS A 239 8.62 -7.16 -7.40
N ALA A 240 8.58 -5.97 -7.99
CA ALA A 240 9.65 -5.51 -8.89
C ALA A 240 11.01 -5.34 -8.20
N VAL A 241 11.03 -5.02 -6.89
CA VAL A 241 12.26 -4.91 -6.10
C VAL A 241 12.94 -6.27 -5.99
N VAL A 242 12.17 -7.31 -5.67
CA VAL A 242 12.67 -8.69 -5.61
C VAL A 242 13.09 -9.19 -6.99
N SER A 243 12.38 -8.83 -8.07
CA SER A 243 12.80 -9.19 -9.43
C SER A 243 14.20 -8.66 -9.73
N ARG A 244 14.44 -7.36 -9.46
CA ARG A 244 15.75 -6.72 -9.63
C ARG A 244 16.83 -7.33 -8.73
N PHE A 245 16.47 -7.80 -7.54
CA PHE A 245 17.38 -8.50 -6.65
C PHE A 245 17.80 -9.85 -7.27
N ILE A 246 16.85 -10.66 -7.72
CA ILE A 246 17.11 -11.99 -8.29
C ILE A 246 17.87 -11.90 -9.62
N GLU A 247 17.59 -10.89 -10.45
CA GLU A 247 18.36 -10.62 -11.67
C GLU A 247 19.87 -10.45 -11.40
N LYS A 248 20.22 -9.91 -10.23
CA LYS A 248 21.61 -9.71 -9.80
C LYS A 248 22.16 -10.86 -8.95
N ASN A 249 21.28 -11.72 -8.44
CA ASN A 249 21.60 -12.86 -7.56
C ASN A 249 20.85 -14.10 -8.09
N PRO A 250 21.30 -14.66 -9.24
CA PRO A 250 20.58 -15.74 -9.93
C PRO A 250 20.52 -17.05 -9.12
N GLU A 251 21.32 -17.19 -8.06
CA GLU A 251 21.29 -18.32 -7.13
C GLU A 251 19.96 -18.45 -6.36
N TYR A 252 19.11 -17.43 -6.37
CA TYR A 252 17.75 -17.46 -5.81
C TYR A 252 16.68 -17.84 -6.83
N ALA A 253 17.05 -18.08 -8.09
CA ALA A 253 16.09 -18.51 -9.11
C ALA A 253 15.54 -19.92 -8.85
N ASP A 254 16.23 -20.73 -8.03
CA ASP A 254 15.84 -22.11 -7.70
C ASP A 254 14.59 -22.19 -6.81
N ILE A 255 14.36 -21.19 -5.95
CA ILE A 255 13.17 -21.12 -5.09
C ILE A 255 11.95 -20.55 -5.83
N LEU A 256 12.13 -19.95 -7.01
CA LEU A 256 11.05 -19.42 -7.81
C LEU A 256 10.29 -20.56 -8.54
N GLY A 257 8.99 -20.66 -8.29
CA GLY A 257 8.09 -21.40 -9.16
C GLY A 257 7.60 -20.53 -10.31
N ALA A 258 7.28 -21.15 -11.45
CA ALA A 258 6.58 -20.45 -12.54
C ALA A 258 5.33 -19.72 -11.97
N PRO A 259 5.07 -18.44 -12.31
CA PRO A 259 3.87 -17.74 -11.89
C PRO A 259 2.64 -18.60 -12.16
N ARG A 260 1.70 -18.67 -11.21
CA ARG A 260 0.47 -19.43 -11.43
C ARG A 260 -0.24 -18.81 -12.65
N PRO A 261 -0.48 -19.55 -13.75
CA PRO A 261 -1.25 -19.01 -14.86
C PRO A 261 -2.64 -18.62 -14.33
N ALA A 262 -3.19 -17.52 -14.85
CA ALA A 262 -4.57 -17.15 -14.55
C ALA A 262 -5.48 -18.34 -14.89
N PRO A 263 -6.53 -18.62 -14.10
CA PRO A 263 -7.47 -19.67 -14.45
C PRO A 263 -8.04 -19.38 -15.84
N THR A 264 -7.72 -20.23 -16.81
CA THR A 264 -8.38 -20.23 -18.11
C THR A 264 -9.83 -20.61 -17.85
N SER A 265 -10.75 -19.65 -18.02
CA SER A 265 -12.19 -19.92 -18.00
C SER A 265 -12.61 -20.77 -19.20
#